data_AF-A0AAU0HB62-F1
#
_entry.id   AF-A0AAU0HB62-F1
#
_cell.length_a   1.000
_cell.length_b   1.000
_cell.length_c   1.000
_cell.angle_alpha   90.00
_cell.angle_beta   90.00
_cell.angle_gamma   90.00
#
_symmetry.space_group_name_H-M   'P 1'
#
loop_
_entity.id
_entity.type
_entity.pdbx_description
1 polymer ?
#
loop_
_entity_poly.entity_id
_entity_poly.type
_entity_poly.pdbx_seq_one_letter_code
_entity_poly.pdbx_strand_id
1 'polypeptide(L)'
;MNIDDCGLVITADIREYDRFDQVVNLLVSGRYDYALLPTDFSDEATFKNLGAQHLVIVEHNIVHVVNNKYLHLQEDLSKALSTVLKEVNAIKASN
;
A
#
# COMPACT_ATOMS: atom_id res chain seq x y z
N MET A 1 3.15 -8.63 44.93
CA MET A 1 2.79 -7.41 44.19
C MET A 1 2.67 -7.83 42.74
N ASN A 2 1.44 -8.05 42.25
CA ASN A 2 1.19 -8.32 40.83
C ASN A 2 0.86 -7.00 40.16
N ILE A 3 1.60 -6.68 39.10
CA ILE A 3 1.40 -5.50 38.25
C ILE A 3 0.63 -5.99 37.04
N ASP A 4 -0.64 -6.32 37.18
CA ASP A 4 -1.47 -6.77 36.05
C ASP A 4 -2.91 -6.33 36.30
N ASP A 5 -3.20 -5.06 35.97
CA ASP A 5 -4.44 -4.64 35.29
C ASP A 5 -4.37 -3.11 35.08
N CYS A 6 -3.62 -2.69 34.06
CA CYS A 6 -3.77 -1.33 33.55
C CYS A 6 -4.59 -1.46 32.28
N GLY A 7 -5.92 -1.41 32.42
CA GLY A 7 -6.92 -1.37 31.35
C GLY A 7 -6.83 -0.12 30.50
N LEU A 8 -5.63 0.19 29.99
CA LEU A 8 -5.40 1.27 29.05
C LEU A 8 -5.94 0.81 27.69
N VAL A 9 -7.18 1.18 27.39
CA VAL A 9 -7.73 1.06 26.04
C VAL A 9 -7.00 2.07 25.17
N ILE A 10 -5.95 1.61 24.49
CA ILE A 10 -5.23 2.42 23.49
C ILE A 10 -6.11 2.45 22.23
N THR A 11 -6.92 3.50 22.10
CA THR A 11 -7.63 3.81 20.86
C THR A 11 -6.76 4.68 19.97
N ALA A 12 -6.51 4.23 18.75
CA ALA A 12 -5.87 5.05 17.73
C ALA A 12 -6.80 6.21 17.32
N ASP A 13 -6.32 7.45 17.34
CA ASP A 13 -6.99 8.59 16.69
C ASP A 13 -6.68 8.52 15.18
N ILE A 14 -7.66 8.06 14.40
CA ILE A 14 -7.51 7.89 12.95
C ILE A 14 -8.04 9.13 12.24
N ARG A 15 -7.20 9.73 11.39
CA ARG A 15 -7.56 10.84 10.51
C ARG A 15 -7.45 10.37 9.06
N GLU A 16 -8.54 10.52 8.32
CA GLU A 16 -8.63 10.08 6.93
C GLU A 16 -8.44 11.25 5.98
N TYR A 17 -7.69 11.01 4.90
CA TYR A 17 -7.41 11.97 3.85
C TYR A 17 -7.45 11.25 2.49
N ASP A 18 -8.20 11.80 1.54
CA ASP A 18 -8.41 11.15 0.24
C ASP A 18 -7.20 11.29 -0.71
N ARG A 19 -6.36 12.30 -0.48
CA ARG A 19 -5.28 12.70 -1.39
C ARG A 19 -3.91 12.35 -0.84
N PHE A 20 -3.14 11.59 -1.62
CA PHE A 20 -1.77 11.21 -1.28
C PHE A 20 -0.88 12.42 -1.00
N ASP A 21 -0.91 13.42 -1.88
CA ASP A 21 -0.07 14.63 -1.75
C ASP A 21 -0.40 15.44 -0.50
N GLN A 22 -1.66 15.41 -0.06
CA GLN A 22 -2.06 16.04 1.19
C GLN A 22 -1.43 15.32 2.40
N VAL A 23 -1.45 13.98 2.42
CA VAL A 23 -0.83 13.19 3.49
C VAL A 23 0.68 13.45 3.55
N VAL A 24 1.36 13.43 2.40
CA VAL A 24 2.80 13.72 2.31
C VAL A 24 3.12 15.11 2.86
N ASN A 25 2.37 16.14 2.46
CA ASN A 25 2.60 17.50 2.96
C ASN A 25 2.43 17.61 4.49
N LEU A 26 1.45 16.89 5.06
CA LEU A 26 1.22 16.88 6.50
C LEU A 26 2.36 16.21 7.26
N LEU A 27 2.90 15.11 6.72
CA LEU A 27 4.10 14.46 7.27
C LEU A 27 5.33 15.37 7.22
N VAL A 28 5.59 15.99 6.07
CA VAL A 28 6.75 16.89 5.88
C VAL A 28 6.65 18.13 6.77
N SER A 29 5.42 18.62 7.01
CA SER A 29 5.19 19.77 7.90
C SER A 29 5.36 19.43 9.40
N GLY A 30 5.52 18.15 9.75
CA GLY A 30 5.59 17.69 11.15
C GLY A 30 4.24 17.73 11.88
N ARG A 31 3.12 17.84 11.16
CA ARG A 31 1.77 17.79 11.74
C ARG A 31 1.43 16.40 12.29
N TYR A 32 1.96 15.36 11.65
CA TYR A 32 1.78 13.97 12.05
C TYR A 32 3.12 13.23 12.01
N ASP A 33 3.31 12.29 12.95
CA ASP A 33 4.53 11.51 13.07
C ASP A 33 4.61 10.34 12.07
N TYR A 34 3.46 9.82 11.65
CA TYR A 34 3.36 8.71 10.70
C TYR A 34 2.05 8.75 9.92
N ALA A 35 2.01 8.04 8.79
CA ALA A 35 0.80 7.79 8.03
C ALA A 35 0.77 6.34 7.53
N LEU A 36 -0.45 5.84 7.29
CA LEU A 36 -0.69 4.56 6.64
C LEU A 36 -1.06 4.84 5.18
N LEU A 37 -0.30 4.28 4.26
CA LEU A 37 -0.45 4.51 2.83
C LEU A 37 -0.46 3.17 2.08
N PRO A 38 -1.27 3.04 1.01
CA PRO A 38 -1.21 1.87 0.14
C PRO A 38 0.14 1.83 -0.59
N THR A 39 0.78 0.67 -0.58
CA THR A 39 2.11 0.41 -1.14
C THR A 39 2.15 0.48 -2.68
N ASP A 40 0.98 0.61 -3.32
CA ASP A 40 0.77 0.70 -4.77
C ASP A 40 1.54 1.89 -5.40
N PHE A 41 1.87 2.90 -4.59
CA PHE A 41 2.67 4.03 -5.00
C PHE A 41 4.14 3.73 -4.79
N SER A 42 4.84 3.52 -5.90
CA SER A 42 6.28 3.37 -6.06
C SER A 42 7.12 4.59 -5.61
N ASP A 43 6.59 5.41 -4.72
CA ASP A 43 7.20 6.63 -4.19
C ASP A 43 8.15 6.35 -3.03
N GLU A 44 8.65 5.12 -2.90
CA GLU A 44 9.73 4.79 -1.96
C GLU A 44 10.92 5.73 -2.12
N ALA A 45 11.23 6.14 -3.36
CA ALA A 45 12.24 7.16 -3.64
C ALA A 45 11.87 8.54 -3.06
N THR A 46 10.61 8.94 -3.16
CA THR A 46 10.09 10.20 -2.60
C THR A 46 10.17 10.18 -1.07
N PHE A 47 9.73 9.11 -0.41
CA PHE A 47 9.82 8.98 1.05
C PHE A 47 11.27 8.93 1.55
N LYS A 48 12.15 8.22 0.84
CA LYS A 48 13.58 8.16 1.15
C LYS A 48 14.25 9.53 1.03
N ASN A 49 13.91 10.31 0.00
CA ASN A 49 14.41 11.67 -0.18
C ASN A 49 13.91 12.63 0.92
N LEU A 50 12.73 12.37 1.49
CA LEU A 50 12.18 13.11 2.61
C LEU A 50 12.74 12.67 3.98
N GLY A 51 13.62 11.66 4.02
CA GLY A 51 14.17 11.10 5.25
C GLY A 51 13.17 10.26 6.06
N ALA A 52 12.02 9.91 5.48
CA ALA A 52 11.01 9.11 6.13
C ALA A 52 11.41 7.62 6.13
N GLN A 53 11.14 6.94 7.25
CA GLN A 53 11.28 5.49 7.33
C GLN A 53 10.02 4.82 6.77
N HIS A 54 10.19 3.89 5.85
CA HIS A 54 9.11 3.09 5.28
C HIS A 54 9.05 1.73 5.99
N LEU A 55 7.90 1.38 6.55
CA LEU A 55 7.64 0.09 7.19
C LEU A 55 6.42 -0.56 6.52
N VAL A 56 6.62 -1.75 5.96
CA VAL A 56 5.51 -2.55 5.40
C VAL A 56 4.79 -3.25 6.56
N ILE A 57 3.53 -2.91 6.76
CA ILE A 57 2.71 -3.46 7.85
C ILE A 57 1.90 -4.68 7.36
N VAL A 58 1.45 -4.67 6.10
CA VAL A 58 0.73 -5.78 5.46
C VAL A 58 1.09 -5.82 3.97
N GLU A 59 1.33 -7.03 3.45
CA GLU A 59 1.47 -7.27 2.02
C GLU A 59 0.18 -7.89 1.47
N HIS A 60 -0.35 -7.30 0.39
CA HIS A 60 -1.54 -7.81 -0.28
C HIS A 60 -1.14 -8.40 -1.64
N ASN A 61 -1.67 -9.59 -1.95
CA ASN A 61 -1.53 -10.16 -3.29
C ASN A 61 -2.25 -9.28 -4.31
N ILE A 62 -1.63 -9.08 -5.47
CA ILE A 62 -2.30 -8.45 -6.61
C ILE A 62 -3.49 -9.32 -7.00
N VAL A 63 -4.70 -8.78 -6.89
CA VAL A 63 -5.94 -9.45 -7.29
C VAL A 63 -6.58 -8.72 -8.46
N HIS A 64 -6.99 -9.48 -9.48
CA HIS A 64 -7.75 -8.94 -10.59
C HIS A 64 -9.24 -9.03 -10.28
N VAL A 65 -9.90 -7.89 -10.19
CA VAL A 65 -11.34 -7.81 -9.96
C VAL A 65 -12.06 -7.82 -11.31
N VAL A 66 -12.90 -8.83 -11.53
CA VAL A 66 -13.76 -8.94 -12.72
C VAL A 66 -15.23 -8.86 -12.30
N ASN A 67 -16.05 -8.18 -13.09
CA ASN A 67 -17.50 -8.19 -12.86
C ASN A 67 -18.03 -9.61 -13.07
N ASN A 68 -18.92 -10.07 -12.18
CA ASN A 68 -19.46 -11.44 -12.22
C ASN A 68 -20.10 -11.81 -13.58
N LYS A 69 -20.66 -10.84 -14.32
CA LYS A 69 -21.20 -11.06 -15.67
C LYS A 69 -20.15 -11.55 -16.68
N TYR A 70 -18.87 -11.26 -16.44
CA TYR A 70 -17.74 -11.63 -17.28
C TYR A 70 -16.90 -12.76 -16.66
N LEU A 71 -17.40 -13.47 -15.64
CA LEU A 71 -16.66 -14.55 -15.00
C LEU A 71 -16.28 -15.67 -15.99
N HIS A 72 -17.10 -15.89 -17.02
CA HIS A 72 -16.80 -16.83 -18.11
C HIS A 72 -15.52 -16.47 -18.89
N LEU A 73 -15.05 -15.22 -18.84
CA LEU A 73 -13.80 -14.77 -19.46
C LEU A 73 -12.59 -14.89 -18.52
N GLN A 74 -12.77 -15.40 -17.29
CA GLN A 74 -11.72 -15.41 -16.28
C GLN A 74 -10.46 -16.14 -16.76
N GLU A 75 -10.58 -17.29 -17.41
CA GLU A 75 -9.43 -18.05 -17.90
C GLU A 75 -8.68 -17.29 -19.00
N ASP A 76 -9.41 -16.77 -20.00
CA ASP A 76 -8.84 -16.01 -21.11
C ASP A 76 -8.17 -14.71 -20.63
N LEU A 77 -8.83 -13.98 -19.72
CA LEU A 77 -8.29 -12.78 -19.10
C LEU A 77 -7.04 -13.09 -18.27
N SER A 78 -7.07 -14.16 -17.47
CA SER A 78 -5.92 -14.57 -16.65
C SER A 78 -4.72 -14.94 -17.53
N LYS A 79 -4.96 -15.62 -18.66
CA LYS A 79 -3.91 -15.99 -19.61
C LYS A 79 -3.32 -14.77 -20.31
N ALA A 80 -4.17 -13.85 -20.78
CA ALA A 80 -3.74 -12.61 -21.41
C ALA A 80 -2.90 -11.75 -20.43
N LEU A 81 -3.38 -11.57 -19.20
CA LEU A 81 -2.69 -10.82 -18.15
C LEU A 81 -1.37 -11.47 -17.77
N SER A 82 -1.32 -12.81 -17.68
CA SER A 82 -0.07 -13.53 -17.40
C SER A 82 0.99 -13.30 -18.48
N THR A 83 0.60 -13.21 -19.76
CA THR A 83 1.52 -12.88 -20.86
C THR A 83 2.06 -11.46 -20.71
N VAL A 84 1.18 -10.49 -20.49
CA VAL A 84 1.57 -9.09 -20.29
C VAL A 84 2.49 -8.92 -19.07
N LEU A 85 2.17 -9.55 -17.94
CA LEU A 85 3.00 -9.50 -16.73
C LEU A 85 4.39 -10.11 -16.96
N LYS A 86 4.49 -11.20 -17.71
CA LYS A 86 5.79 -11.80 -18.08
C LYS A 86 6.61 -10.85 -18.94
N GLU A 87 6.00 -10.18 -19.91
CA GLU A 87 6.67 -9.19 -20.76
C GLU A 87 7.17 -7.98 -19.94
N VAL A 88 6.32 -7.43 -19.07
CA VAL A 88 6.69 -6.31 -18.18
C VAL A 88 7.84 -6.69 -17.25
N ASN A 89 7.80 -7.89 -16.66
CA ASN A 89 8.87 -8.37 -15.77
C ASN A 89 10.18 -8.65 -16.52
N ALA A 90 10.12 -9.16 -17.76
CA ALA A 90 11.30 -9.36 -18.59
C ALA A 90 11.99 -8.02 -18.95
N ILE A 91 11.21 -6.97 -19.20
CA ILE A 91 11.73 -5.62 -19.44
C ILE A 91 12.38 -5.05 -18.17
N LYS A 92 11.76 -5.23 -17.00
CA LYS A 92 12.32 -4.78 -15.72
C LYS A 92 13.60 -5.52 -15.31
N ALA A 93 13.77 -6.78 -15.71
CA ALA A 93 14.98 -7.56 -15.42
C ALA A 93 16.15 -7.28 -16.37
N SER A 94 15.90 -6.59 -17.48
CA SER A 94 16.90 -6.28 -18.52
C SER A 94 17.44 -4.84 -18.43
N ASN A 95 16.92 -4.04 -17.50
CA ASN A 95 17.35 -2.68 -17.15
C ASN A 95 17.95 -2.67 -15.75
#